data_AF-A0A7J4KZ69-F1
#
_entry.id   AF-A0A7J4KZ69-F1
#
_cell.length_a   1.000
_cell.length_b   1.000
_cell.length_c   1.000
_cell.angle_alpha   90.00
_cell.angle_beta   90.00
_cell.angle_gamma   90.00
#
_symmetry.space_group_name_H-M   'P 1'
#
loop_
_entity.id
_entity.type
_entity.pdbx_description
1 polymer ?
#
loop_
_entity_poly.entity_id
_entity_poly.type
_entity_poly.pdbx_seq_one_letter_code
_entity_poly.pdbx_strand_id
1 'polypeptide(L)'
;MFLKKTLKLYLANRKAALVFGILLVFVALFIQLSNVFASSGSIFFNYSIPEQGLAVLIGEAILLAIFLALYSAFVSVIVFSVRGEMSHVRIHFYLREMLEKFALRIFAFYFLLVAVLSILGFLLLTAGASIASINLLLLIVSVFLIFVPQSIVIDEKGLRRAVYNNFEFILSNIPAFILVIVVSSIILLAIPLVELFFDQFNYMGFLVSIIIVLLFAVPFIETLKTQLYMLKYGMVKAHHSFELKYKL
;
A
#
# COMPACT_ATOMS: atom_id res chain seq x y z
N MET A 1 12.53 -19.07 -1.34
CA MET A 1 13.45 -18.25 -2.18
C MET A 1 12.96 -16.81 -2.37
N PHE A 2 11.69 -16.58 -2.75
CA PHE A 2 11.13 -15.24 -3.01
C PHE A 2 11.30 -14.24 -1.87
N LEU A 3 10.89 -14.60 -0.65
CA LEU A 3 10.97 -13.70 0.52
C LEU A 3 12.40 -13.24 0.85
N LYS A 4 13.40 -14.11 0.70
CA LYS A 4 14.81 -13.74 0.89
C LYS A 4 15.25 -12.68 -0.11
N LYS A 5 14.80 -12.81 -1.37
CA LYS A 5 15.07 -11.81 -2.41
C LYS A 5 14.30 -10.51 -2.14
N THR A 6 13.04 -10.59 -1.69
CA THR A 6 12.25 -9.42 -1.28
C THR A 6 12.92 -8.64 -0.16
N LEU A 7 13.39 -9.33 0.88
CA LEU A 7 14.11 -8.72 1.98
C LEU A 7 15.41 -8.06 1.51
N LYS A 8 16.17 -8.72 0.63
CA LYS A 8 17.38 -8.12 0.02
C LYS A 8 17.03 -6.83 -0.76
N LEU A 9 15.96 -6.84 -1.55
CA LEU A 9 15.50 -5.66 -2.30
C LEU A 9 15.02 -4.55 -1.37
N TYR A 10 14.28 -4.88 -0.31
CA TYR A 10 13.83 -3.91 0.70
C TYR A 10 15.03 -3.24 1.39
N LEU A 11 16.01 -4.04 1.85
CA LEU A 11 17.21 -3.52 2.51
C LEU A 11 18.09 -2.68 1.57
N ALA A 12 18.19 -3.07 0.29
CA ALA A 12 18.88 -2.26 -0.73
C ALA A 12 18.20 -0.90 -0.92
N ASN A 13 16.86 -0.87 -0.84
CA ASN A 13 16.03 0.32 -1.01
C ASN A 13 15.60 0.96 0.32
N ARG A 14 16.34 0.74 1.41
CA ARG A 14 15.97 1.25 2.75
C ARG A 14 15.76 2.76 2.80
N LYS A 15 16.49 3.54 1.98
CA LYS A 15 16.33 5.00 1.92
C LYS A 15 14.93 5.37 1.42
N ALA A 16 14.43 4.68 0.39
CA ALA A 16 13.08 4.87 -0.11
C ALA A 16 12.03 4.45 0.92
N ALA A 17 12.27 3.36 1.66
CA ALA A 17 11.38 2.92 2.74
C ALA A 17 11.31 3.96 3.89
N LEU A 18 12.45 4.54 4.29
CA LEU A 18 12.50 5.54 5.37
C LEU A 18 11.70 6.81 5.08
N VAL A 19 11.46 7.14 3.80
CA VAL A 19 10.64 8.30 3.43
C VAL A 19 9.20 8.16 3.93
N PHE A 20 8.66 6.94 4.06
CA PHE A 20 7.35 6.71 4.67
C PHE A 20 7.27 7.18 6.13
N GLY A 21 8.41 7.30 6.83
CA GLY A 21 8.48 7.89 8.16
C GLY A 21 7.99 9.33 8.23
N ILE A 22 8.06 10.09 7.12
CA ILE A 22 7.52 11.45 7.04
C ILE A 22 5.99 11.44 7.29
N LEU A 23 5.30 10.35 6.97
CA LEU A 23 3.86 10.21 7.20
C LEU A 23 3.49 10.16 8.70
N LEU A 24 4.45 9.94 9.60
CA LEU A 24 4.20 10.02 11.05
C LEU A 24 3.69 11.38 11.50
N VAL A 25 4.04 12.46 10.79
CA VAL A 25 3.51 13.81 11.08
C VAL A 25 1.99 13.83 10.97
N PHE A 26 1.43 13.09 10.02
CA PHE A 26 -0.03 13.01 9.84
C PHE A 26 -0.71 12.25 10.97
N VAL A 27 -0.03 11.31 11.62
CA VAL A 27 -0.59 10.59 12.77
C VAL A 27 -0.93 11.57 13.89
N ALA A 28 -0.01 12.51 14.19
CA ALA A 28 -0.26 13.54 15.19
C ALA A 28 -1.43 14.46 14.80
N LEU A 29 -1.57 14.79 13.51
CA LEU A 29 -2.69 15.59 13.00
C LEU A 29 -4.03 14.84 13.05
N PHE A 30 -4.03 13.57 12.67
CA PHE A 30 -5.23 12.72 12.64
C PHE A 30 -5.79 12.46 14.04
N ILE A 31 -4.94 12.29 15.06
CA ILE A 31 -5.38 12.06 16.45
C ILE A 31 -6.11 13.29 17.04
N GLN A 32 -5.91 14.49 16.49
CA GLN A 32 -6.65 15.68 16.92
C GLN A 32 -8.08 15.72 16.37
N LEU A 33 -8.42 14.85 15.42
CA LEU A 33 -9.74 14.80 14.81
C LEU A 33 -10.66 13.88 15.60
N SER A 34 -11.86 14.37 15.92
CA SER A 34 -12.84 13.62 16.72
C SER A 34 -13.42 12.40 16.01
N ASN A 35 -13.34 12.34 14.67
CA ASN A 35 -13.86 11.23 13.87
C ASN A 35 -12.85 10.11 13.64
N VAL A 36 -11.64 10.27 14.15
CA VAL A 36 -10.51 9.42 13.79
C VAL A 36 -9.99 8.74 15.03
N PHE A 37 -9.72 7.45 14.93
CA PHE A 37 -9.05 6.70 15.98
C PHE A 37 -7.89 5.91 15.40
N ALA A 38 -6.82 5.79 16.18
CA ALA A 38 -5.64 5.02 15.82
C ALA A 38 -5.62 3.71 16.60
N SER A 39 -5.42 2.59 15.91
CA SER A 39 -5.24 1.27 16.53
C SER A 39 -4.58 0.31 15.56
N SER A 40 -3.85 -0.68 16.07
CA SER A 40 -3.27 -1.78 15.29
C SER A 40 -2.43 -1.29 14.11
N GLY A 41 -1.63 -0.24 14.34
CA GLY A 41 -0.79 0.38 13.31
C GLY A 41 -1.54 1.08 12.18
N SER A 42 -2.83 1.33 12.34
CA SER A 42 -3.73 1.93 11.34
C SER A 42 -4.48 3.12 11.91
N ILE A 43 -4.96 3.98 10.99
CA ILE A 43 -5.83 5.11 11.31
C ILE A 43 -7.20 4.81 10.69
N PHE A 44 -8.23 4.84 11.51
CA PHE A 44 -9.60 4.53 11.12
C PHE A 44 -10.47 5.77 11.19
N PHE A 45 -11.32 5.94 10.20
CA PHE A 45 -12.38 6.94 10.20
C PHE A 45 -13.66 6.29 10.69
N ASN A 46 -14.35 6.94 11.62
CA ASN A 46 -15.65 6.49 12.07
C ASN A 46 -16.73 6.82 11.03
N TYR A 47 -17.77 5.98 10.97
CA TYR A 47 -18.82 6.06 9.96
C TYR A 47 -19.88 7.13 10.25
N SER A 48 -19.81 7.79 11.42
CA SER A 48 -20.70 8.87 11.86
C SER A 48 -20.44 10.22 11.16
N ILE A 49 -20.09 10.19 9.87
CA ILE A 49 -19.84 11.36 9.01
C ILE A 49 -21.03 12.35 9.00
N PRO A 50 -22.31 11.91 8.95
CA PRO A 50 -23.45 12.85 8.85
C PRO A 50 -23.69 13.69 10.11
N GLU A 51 -23.16 13.28 11.26
CA GLU A 51 -23.37 13.97 12.55
C GLU A 51 -22.39 15.14 12.74
N GLN A 52 -21.47 15.35 11.80
CA GLN A 52 -20.40 16.33 11.93
C GLN A 52 -20.69 17.65 11.20
N GLY A 53 -20.16 18.74 11.76
CA GLY A 53 -20.19 20.04 11.08
C GLY A 53 -19.41 19.99 9.77
N LEU A 54 -19.96 20.63 8.72
CA LEU A 54 -19.39 20.66 7.37
C LEU A 54 -17.93 21.16 7.33
N ALA A 55 -17.56 22.09 8.21
CA ALA A 55 -16.18 22.58 8.33
C ALA A 55 -15.20 21.49 8.78
N VAL A 56 -15.60 20.61 9.71
CA VAL A 56 -14.77 19.48 10.17
C VAL A 56 -14.57 18.51 9.01
N LEU A 57 -15.65 18.13 8.33
CA LEU A 57 -15.60 17.21 7.19
C LEU A 57 -14.69 17.71 6.06
N ILE A 58 -14.74 19.01 5.73
CA ILE A 58 -13.84 19.60 4.74
C ILE A 58 -12.38 19.53 5.22
N GLY A 59 -12.13 19.83 6.49
CA GLY A 59 -10.80 19.72 7.09
C GLY A 59 -10.24 18.30 7.02
N GLU A 60 -11.04 17.29 7.37
CA GLU A 60 -10.67 15.88 7.29
C GLU A 60 -10.39 15.45 5.86
N ALA A 61 -11.24 15.86 4.90
CA ALA A 61 -11.07 15.55 3.48
C ALA A 61 -9.78 16.16 2.90
N ILE A 62 -9.46 17.41 3.28
CA ILE A 62 -8.21 18.07 2.85
C ILE A 62 -7.01 17.34 3.45
N LEU A 63 -7.02 17.04 4.75
CA LEU A 63 -5.92 16.34 5.42
C LEU A 63 -5.69 14.95 4.81
N LEU A 64 -6.77 14.21 4.56
CA LEU A 64 -6.73 12.91 3.88
C LEU A 64 -6.19 13.02 2.46
N ALA A 65 -6.61 14.03 1.68
CA ALA A 65 -6.10 14.25 0.34
C ALA A 65 -4.59 14.53 0.33
N ILE A 66 -4.10 15.36 1.25
CA ILE A 66 -2.66 15.64 1.38
C ILE A 66 -1.90 14.38 1.79
N PHE A 67 -2.41 13.62 2.77
CA PHE A 67 -1.83 12.35 3.18
C PHE A 67 -1.72 11.37 2.00
N LEU A 68 -2.82 11.19 1.24
CA LEU A 68 -2.85 10.31 0.08
C LEU A 68 -1.90 10.77 -1.03
N ALA A 69 -1.74 12.08 -1.24
CA ALA A 69 -0.81 12.61 -2.23
C ALA A 69 0.65 12.24 -1.88
N LEU A 70 1.06 12.44 -0.62
CA LEU A 70 2.40 12.07 -0.16
C LEU A 70 2.61 10.55 -0.16
N TYR A 71 1.62 9.80 0.35
CA TYR A 71 1.65 8.34 0.31
C TYR A 71 1.84 7.82 -1.12
N SER A 72 1.12 8.39 -2.08
CA SER A 72 1.21 8.02 -3.51
C SER A 72 2.59 8.33 -4.10
N ALA A 73 3.20 9.46 -3.73
CA ALA A 73 4.56 9.79 -4.12
C ALA A 73 5.56 8.77 -3.55
N PHE A 74 5.42 8.37 -2.29
CA PHE A 74 6.32 7.42 -1.64
C PHE A 74 6.16 6.00 -2.20
N VAL A 75 4.93 5.58 -2.50
CA VAL A 75 4.65 4.34 -3.24
C VAL A 75 5.33 4.38 -4.61
N SER A 76 5.23 5.50 -5.35
CA SER A 76 5.91 5.64 -6.64
C SER A 76 7.44 5.53 -6.49
N VAL A 77 8.02 6.15 -5.46
CA VAL A 77 9.47 6.08 -5.19
C VAL A 77 9.91 4.65 -4.92
N ILE A 78 9.24 3.92 -4.02
CA ILE A 78 9.67 2.56 -3.66
C ILE A 78 9.49 1.59 -4.83
N VAL A 79 8.37 1.67 -5.57
CA VAL A 79 8.13 0.82 -6.75
C VAL A 79 9.19 1.09 -7.82
N PHE A 80 9.50 2.36 -8.08
CA PHE A 80 10.52 2.72 -9.06
C PHE A 80 11.92 2.26 -8.63
N SER A 81 12.27 2.44 -7.36
CA SER A 81 13.58 2.05 -6.83
C SER A 81 13.79 0.53 -6.93
N VAL A 82 12.78 -0.25 -6.55
CA VAL A 82 12.80 -1.72 -6.69
C VAL A 82 12.84 -2.15 -8.16
N ARG A 83 12.10 -1.47 -9.05
CA ARG A 83 12.15 -1.71 -10.52
C ARG A 83 13.55 -1.43 -11.08
N GLY A 84 14.21 -0.36 -10.64
CA GLY A 84 15.56 0.00 -11.07
C GLY A 84 16.58 -1.08 -10.72
N GLU A 85 16.55 -1.56 -9.48
CA GLU A 85 17.40 -2.66 -9.00
C GLU A 85 17.18 -3.98 -9.76
N MET A 86 15.96 -4.21 -10.27
CA MET A 86 15.63 -5.43 -10.99
C MET A 86 15.84 -5.36 -12.51
N SER A 87 15.84 -4.16 -13.11
CA SER A 87 15.81 -4.02 -14.57
C SER A 87 17.16 -3.70 -15.22
N HIS A 88 18.22 -3.34 -14.48
CA HIS A 88 19.55 -2.95 -15.00
C HIS A 88 19.55 -1.83 -16.08
N VAL A 89 18.39 -1.28 -16.45
CA VAL A 89 18.27 -0.18 -17.41
C VAL A 89 18.57 1.13 -16.69
N ARG A 90 19.48 1.93 -17.24
CA ARG A 90 19.88 3.24 -16.68
C ARG A 90 18.77 4.27 -16.92
N ILE A 91 17.84 4.42 -15.98
CA ILE A 91 16.77 5.43 -16.05
C ILE A 91 17.24 6.72 -15.35
N HIS A 92 18.24 7.42 -15.89
CA HIS A 92 18.79 8.61 -15.23
C HIS A 92 18.23 9.96 -15.72
N PHE A 93 17.57 10.02 -16.89
CA PHE A 93 17.21 11.31 -17.50
C PHE A 93 15.73 11.72 -17.37
N TYR A 94 14.82 10.82 -16.96
CA TYR A 94 13.36 11.08 -16.94
C TYR A 94 12.68 10.81 -15.59
N LEU A 95 13.48 10.66 -14.54
CA LEU A 95 13.05 10.16 -13.24
C LEU A 95 12.03 11.08 -12.55
N ARG A 96 12.27 12.40 -12.58
CA ARG A 96 11.43 13.38 -11.87
C ARG A 96 10.05 13.54 -12.52
N GLU A 97 10.00 13.77 -13.83
CA GLU A 97 8.75 13.96 -14.57
C GLU A 97 7.88 12.70 -14.53
N MET A 98 8.49 11.52 -14.63
CA MET A 98 7.77 10.26 -14.50
C MET A 98 7.22 10.06 -13.08
N LEU A 99 8.01 10.36 -12.05
CA LEU A 99 7.60 10.19 -10.66
C LEU A 99 6.39 11.07 -10.32
N GLU A 100 6.39 12.34 -10.75
CA GLU A 100 5.24 13.23 -10.57
C GLU A 100 3.98 12.68 -11.25
N LYS A 101 4.11 12.26 -12.51
CA LYS A 101 3.01 11.70 -13.30
C LYS A 101 2.46 10.40 -12.70
N PHE A 102 3.32 9.53 -12.19
CA PHE A 102 2.90 8.29 -11.53
C PHE A 102 2.30 8.55 -10.16
N ALA A 103 2.89 9.44 -9.36
CA ALA A 103 2.36 9.85 -8.08
C ALA A 103 0.94 10.43 -8.22
N LEU A 104 0.70 11.30 -9.19
CA LEU A 104 -0.64 11.84 -9.47
C LEU A 104 -1.65 10.77 -9.90
N ARG A 105 -1.23 9.79 -10.71
CA ARG A 105 -2.11 8.67 -11.11
C ARG A 105 -2.43 7.75 -9.95
N ILE A 106 -1.45 7.45 -9.10
CA ILE A 106 -1.64 6.63 -7.89
C ILE A 106 -2.51 7.39 -6.89
N PHE A 107 -2.32 8.71 -6.75
CA PHE A 107 -3.17 9.56 -5.94
C PHE A 107 -4.62 9.54 -6.41
N ALA A 108 -4.85 9.77 -7.71
CA ALA A 108 -6.20 9.71 -8.28
C ALA A 108 -6.83 8.32 -8.08
N PHE A 109 -6.05 7.24 -8.21
CA PHE A 109 -6.50 5.89 -7.92
C PHE A 109 -6.95 5.74 -6.47
N TYR A 110 -6.08 6.06 -5.49
CA TYR A 110 -6.41 5.89 -4.08
C TYR A 110 -7.55 6.81 -3.64
N PHE A 111 -7.59 8.04 -4.14
CA PHE A 111 -8.68 8.97 -3.85
C PHE A 111 -10.02 8.42 -4.35
N LEU A 112 -10.08 7.93 -5.59
CA LEU A 112 -11.28 7.29 -6.14
C LEU A 112 -11.64 6.00 -5.38
N LEU A 113 -10.64 5.19 -5.03
CA LEU A 113 -10.85 3.96 -4.27
C LEU A 113 -11.47 4.27 -2.90
N VAL A 114 -10.90 5.21 -2.15
CA VAL A 114 -11.44 5.63 -0.85
C VAL A 114 -12.85 6.18 -1.02
N ALA A 115 -13.10 7.05 -1.99
CA ALA A 115 -14.45 7.58 -2.23
C ALA A 115 -15.47 6.47 -2.52
N VAL A 116 -15.13 5.50 -3.38
CA VAL A 116 -16.00 4.35 -3.71
C VAL A 116 -16.23 3.46 -2.50
N LEU A 117 -15.18 3.15 -1.73
CA LEU A 117 -15.29 2.30 -0.53
C LEU A 117 -16.10 3.00 0.57
N SER A 118 -15.96 4.32 0.75
CA SER A 118 -16.75 5.11 1.69
C SER A 118 -18.23 5.14 1.31
N ILE A 119 -18.55 5.35 0.03
CA ILE A 119 -19.94 5.31 -0.47
C ILE A 119 -20.52 3.90 -0.28
N LEU A 120 -19.79 2.86 -0.65
CA LEU A 120 -20.22 1.47 -0.48
C LEU A 120 -20.44 1.13 1.00
N GLY A 121 -19.52 1.52 1.87
CA GLY A 121 -19.62 1.32 3.31
C GLY A 121 -20.84 2.02 3.91
N PHE A 122 -21.09 3.28 3.51
CA PHE A 122 -22.28 4.03 3.92
C PHE A 122 -23.58 3.34 3.47
N LEU A 123 -23.68 2.94 2.20
CA LEU A 123 -24.88 2.27 1.67
C LEU A 123 -25.17 0.96 2.43
N LEU A 124 -24.16 0.14 2.66
CA LEU A 124 -24.33 -1.12 3.41
C LEU A 124 -24.72 -0.89 4.87
N LEU A 125 -24.14 0.12 5.52
CA LEU A 125 -24.49 0.50 6.88
C LEU A 125 -25.96 0.94 6.95
N THR A 126 -26.41 1.77 6.02
CA THR A 126 -27.82 2.21 5.95
C THR A 126 -28.78 1.07 5.62
N ALA A 127 -28.32 0.03 4.93
CA ALA A 127 -29.08 -1.19 4.66
C ALA A 127 -29.12 -2.17 5.84
N GLY A 128 -28.50 -1.83 6.98
CA GLY A 128 -28.46 -2.66 8.18
C GLY A 128 -27.46 -3.81 8.14
N ALA A 129 -26.48 -3.77 7.24
CA ALA A 129 -25.40 -4.76 7.22
C ALA A 129 -24.53 -4.64 8.48
N SER A 130 -24.04 -5.77 9.00
CA SER A 130 -23.13 -5.77 10.14
C SER A 130 -21.77 -5.13 9.76
N ILE A 131 -21.13 -4.43 10.70
CA ILE A 131 -19.81 -3.79 10.50
C ILE A 131 -18.77 -4.82 10.01
N ALA A 132 -18.82 -6.05 10.54
CA ALA A 132 -17.93 -7.14 10.12
C ALA A 132 -18.13 -7.49 8.63
N SER A 133 -19.39 -7.60 8.17
CA SER A 133 -19.71 -7.87 6.77
C SER A 133 -19.26 -6.73 5.84
N ILE A 134 -19.44 -5.47 6.28
CA ILE A 134 -18.97 -4.29 5.55
C ILE A 134 -17.45 -4.35 5.38
N ASN A 135 -16.71 -4.48 6.48
CA ASN A 135 -15.25 -4.52 6.47
C ASN A 135 -14.71 -5.69 5.63
N LEU A 136 -15.35 -6.86 5.70
CA LEU A 136 -14.99 -8.01 4.88
C LEU A 136 -15.15 -7.72 3.39
N LEU A 137 -16.28 -7.11 2.99
CA LEU A 137 -16.50 -6.75 1.58
C LEU A 137 -15.52 -5.68 1.10
N LEU A 138 -15.30 -4.62 1.88
CA LEU A 138 -14.34 -3.57 1.54
C LEU A 138 -12.91 -4.12 1.42
N LEU A 139 -12.54 -5.07 2.29
CA LEU A 139 -11.28 -5.79 2.21
C LEU A 139 -11.18 -6.60 0.91
N ILE A 140 -12.22 -7.37 0.56
CA ILE A 140 -12.25 -8.15 -0.68
C ILE A 140 -12.05 -7.25 -1.90
N VAL A 141 -12.80 -6.15 -2.00
CA VAL A 141 -12.67 -5.19 -3.11
C VAL A 141 -11.25 -4.61 -3.17
N SER A 142 -10.69 -4.21 -2.02
CA SER A 142 -9.34 -3.64 -1.95
C SER A 142 -8.25 -4.64 -2.36
N VAL A 143 -8.39 -5.90 -1.94
CA VAL A 143 -7.48 -7.00 -2.26
C VAL A 143 -7.41 -7.26 -3.77
N PHE A 144 -8.54 -7.18 -4.48
CA PHE A 144 -8.56 -7.34 -5.93
C PHE A 144 -7.91 -6.19 -6.71
N LEU A 145 -7.63 -5.06 -6.07
CA LEU A 145 -7.00 -3.88 -6.69
C LEU A 145 -5.57 -3.64 -6.19
N ILE A 146 -4.97 -4.62 -5.50
CA ILE A 146 -3.74 -4.45 -4.75
C ILE A 146 -2.49 -4.14 -5.61
N PHE A 147 -2.48 -4.55 -6.89
CA PHE A 147 -1.37 -4.33 -7.84
C PHE A 147 -1.56 -3.13 -8.77
N VAL A 148 -2.64 -2.36 -8.64
CA VAL A 148 -2.88 -1.19 -9.48
C VAL A 148 -1.71 -0.17 -9.41
N PRO A 149 -1.13 0.16 -8.24
CA PRO A 149 0.02 1.06 -8.18
C PRO A 149 1.25 0.54 -8.95
N GLN A 150 1.55 -0.76 -8.81
CA GLN A 150 2.63 -1.42 -9.56
C GLN A 150 2.39 -1.32 -11.07
N SER A 151 1.17 -1.60 -11.51
CA SER A 151 0.76 -1.51 -12.90
C SER A 151 0.90 -0.09 -13.47
N ILE A 152 0.56 0.95 -12.70
CA ILE A 152 0.73 2.36 -13.10
C ILE A 152 2.21 2.68 -13.37
N VAL A 153 3.12 2.24 -12.48
CA VAL A 153 4.55 2.61 -12.52
C VAL A 153 5.35 1.73 -13.47
N ILE A 154 5.07 0.42 -13.51
CA ILE A 154 5.83 -0.55 -14.31
C ILE A 154 5.38 -0.53 -15.76
N ASP A 155 4.07 -0.47 -16.02
CA ASP A 155 3.52 -0.54 -17.38
C ASP A 155 3.35 0.86 -17.99
N GLU A 156 3.52 1.89 -17.17
CA GLU A 156 3.48 3.32 -17.50
C GLU A 156 2.13 3.76 -18.12
N LYS A 157 1.09 2.95 -17.91
CA LYS A 157 -0.24 3.17 -18.49
C LYS A 157 -1.10 4.10 -17.62
N GLY A 158 -2.14 4.65 -18.25
CA GLY A 158 -3.18 5.41 -17.54
C GLY A 158 -4.05 4.50 -16.67
N LEU A 159 -4.82 5.11 -15.76
CA LEU A 159 -5.56 4.44 -14.69
C LEU A 159 -6.43 3.27 -15.17
N ARG A 160 -7.26 3.47 -16.19
CA ARG A 160 -8.16 2.43 -16.73
C ARG A 160 -7.39 1.18 -17.19
N ARG A 161 -6.30 1.38 -17.94
CA ARG A 161 -5.44 0.28 -18.39
C ARG A 161 -4.70 -0.36 -17.22
N ALA A 162 -4.31 0.43 -16.21
CA ALA A 162 -3.64 -0.10 -15.04
C ALA A 162 -4.53 -1.07 -14.24
N VAL A 163 -5.83 -0.73 -14.08
CA VAL A 163 -6.83 -1.62 -13.47
C VAL A 163 -7.01 -2.90 -14.29
N TYR A 164 -7.13 -2.79 -15.62
CA TYR A 164 -7.22 -3.96 -16.49
C TYR A 164 -5.98 -4.88 -16.35
N ASN A 165 -4.78 -4.30 -16.42
CA ASN A 165 -3.53 -5.03 -16.28
C ASN A 165 -3.35 -5.65 -14.89
N ASN A 166 -3.88 -5.03 -13.83
CA ASN A 166 -3.93 -5.61 -12.48
C ASN A 166 -4.75 -6.91 -12.49
N PHE A 167 -5.95 -6.92 -13.09
CA PHE A 167 -6.76 -8.13 -13.18
C PHE A 167 -6.13 -9.19 -14.08
N GLU A 168 -5.61 -8.79 -15.25
CA GLU A 168 -4.87 -9.67 -16.14
C GLU A 168 -3.70 -10.34 -15.38
N PHE A 169 -2.95 -9.56 -14.58
CA PHE A 169 -1.84 -10.09 -13.78
C PHE A 169 -2.32 -11.08 -12.73
N ILE A 170 -3.35 -10.76 -11.95
CA ILE A 170 -3.90 -11.65 -10.90
C ILE A 170 -4.35 -12.98 -11.50
N LEU A 171 -5.14 -12.94 -12.57
CA LEU A 171 -5.66 -14.15 -13.23
C LEU A 171 -4.54 -15.00 -13.84
N SER A 172 -3.51 -14.36 -14.41
CA SER A 172 -2.36 -15.07 -15.00
C SER A 172 -1.35 -15.56 -13.96
N ASN A 173 -1.37 -15.03 -12.74
CA ASN A 173 -0.36 -15.28 -11.70
C ASN A 173 -0.98 -15.49 -10.31
N ILE A 174 -2.03 -16.32 -10.24
CA ILE A 174 -2.75 -16.64 -8.99
C ILE A 174 -1.81 -17.02 -7.84
N PRO A 175 -0.75 -17.86 -8.01
CA PRO A 175 0.16 -18.17 -6.91
C PRO A 175 0.90 -16.95 -6.35
N ALA A 176 1.26 -15.99 -7.21
CA ALA A 176 1.92 -14.76 -6.79
C ALA A 176 0.95 -13.85 -6.02
N PHE A 177 -0.29 -13.75 -6.48
CA PHE A 177 -1.35 -13.03 -5.76
C PHE A 177 -1.60 -13.64 -4.38
N ILE A 178 -1.82 -14.96 -4.29
CA ILE A 178 -2.01 -15.66 -3.00
C ILE A 178 -0.81 -15.43 -2.07
N LEU A 179 0.42 -15.50 -2.59
CA LEU A 179 1.62 -15.23 -1.79
C LEU A 179 1.61 -13.82 -1.18
N VAL A 180 1.24 -12.79 -1.95
CA VAL A 180 1.12 -11.43 -1.43
C VAL A 180 0.08 -11.37 -0.32
N ILE A 181 -1.09 -11.98 -0.51
CA ILE A 181 -2.16 -11.96 0.50
C ILE A 181 -1.71 -12.67 1.77
N VAL A 182 -1.18 -13.88 1.69
CA VAL A 182 -0.71 -14.64 2.86
C VAL A 182 0.37 -13.88 3.62
N VAL A 183 1.39 -13.39 2.92
CA VAL A 183 2.50 -12.67 3.56
C VAL A 183 2.04 -11.35 4.17
N SER A 184 1.20 -10.59 3.47
CA SER A 184 0.66 -9.33 3.98
C SER A 184 -0.21 -9.58 5.21
N SER A 185 -1.08 -10.59 5.17
CA SER A 185 -1.90 -10.96 6.33
C SER A 185 -1.07 -11.39 7.53
N ILE A 186 -0.01 -12.18 7.34
CA ILE A 186 0.89 -12.57 8.44
C ILE A 186 1.57 -11.34 9.05
N ILE A 187 2.09 -10.44 8.22
CA ILE A 187 2.75 -9.21 8.69
C ILE A 187 1.74 -8.34 9.45
N LEU A 188 0.54 -8.13 8.90
CA LEU A 188 -0.49 -7.30 9.51
C LEU A 188 -1.07 -7.92 10.80
N LEU A 189 -1.22 -9.24 10.89
CA LEU A 189 -1.64 -9.94 12.10
C LEU A 189 -0.59 -9.88 13.22
N ALA A 190 0.69 -9.72 12.89
CA ALA A 190 1.73 -9.51 13.89
C ALA A 190 1.65 -8.11 14.53
N ILE A 191 1.08 -7.12 13.85
CA ILE A 191 1.03 -5.72 14.34
C ILE A 191 0.24 -5.58 15.66
N PRO A 192 -0.98 -6.12 15.81
CA PRO A 192 -1.69 -6.10 17.09
C PRO A 192 -0.94 -6.79 18.23
N LEU A 193 -0.17 -7.85 17.94
CA LEU A 193 0.63 -8.54 18.95
C LEU A 193 1.79 -7.66 19.44
N VAL A 194 2.40 -6.90 18.54
CA VAL A 194 3.43 -5.92 18.89
C VAL A 194 2.82 -4.77 19.70
N GLU A 195 1.66 -4.26 19.28
CA GLU A 195 0.92 -3.23 20.01
C GLU A 195 0.65 -3.67 21.46
N LEU A 196 0.07 -4.86 21.64
CA LEU A 196 -0.23 -5.43 22.95
C LEU A 196 1.03 -5.60 23.82
N PHE A 197 2.15 -6.01 23.23
CA PHE A 197 3.42 -6.15 23.94
C PHE A 197 3.95 -4.80 24.43
N PHE A 198 3.87 -3.77 23.59
CA PHE A 198 4.39 -2.44 23.91
C PHE A 198 3.44 -1.58 24.75
N ASP A 199 2.14 -1.90 24.80
CA ASP A 199 1.18 -1.21 25.67
C ASP A 199 1.49 -1.35 27.16
N GLN A 200 2.24 -2.39 27.54
CA GLN A 200 2.78 -2.56 28.89
C GLN A 200 3.75 -1.42 29.29
N PHE A 201 4.30 -0.69 28.31
CA PHE A 201 5.22 0.44 28.49
C PHE A 201 4.49 1.77 28.23
N ASN A 202 3.57 2.15 29.11
CA ASN A 202 2.83 3.42 29.06
C ASN A 202 1.93 3.60 27.83
N TYR A 203 1.23 2.55 27.36
CA TYR A 203 0.29 2.64 26.23
C TYR A 203 0.93 3.18 24.93
N MET A 204 2.24 2.99 24.77
CA MET A 204 2.97 3.40 23.57
C MET A 204 2.82 2.40 22.42
N GLY A 205 2.05 1.31 22.60
CA GLY A 205 1.91 0.25 21.61
C GLY A 205 1.42 0.77 20.27
N PHE A 206 0.45 1.69 20.27
CA PHE A 206 -0.07 2.27 19.03
C PHE A 206 0.99 3.06 18.24
N LEU A 207 1.89 3.79 18.92
CA LEU A 207 2.95 4.54 18.24
C LEU A 207 3.97 3.59 17.62
N VAL A 208 4.38 2.59 18.39
CA VAL A 208 5.34 1.57 17.93
C VAL A 208 4.76 0.79 16.75
N SER A 209 3.49 0.39 16.82
CA SER A 209 2.82 -0.35 15.77
C SER A 209 2.72 0.47 14.48
N ILE A 210 2.36 1.75 14.56
CA ILE A 210 2.34 2.66 13.40
C ILE A 210 3.74 2.86 12.81
N ILE A 211 4.77 3.04 13.63
CA ILE A 211 6.16 3.16 13.16
C ILE A 211 6.57 1.91 12.38
N ILE A 212 6.26 0.72 12.89
CA ILE A 212 6.56 -0.55 12.22
C ILE A 212 5.77 -0.66 10.91
N VAL A 213 4.50 -0.27 10.90
CA VAL A 213 3.68 -0.30 9.68
C VAL A 213 4.26 0.61 8.59
N LEU A 214 4.59 1.86 8.94
CA LEU A 214 5.07 2.86 8.00
C LEU A 214 6.50 2.58 7.52
N LEU A 215 7.42 2.20 8.41
CA LEU A 215 8.82 2.02 8.05
C LEU A 215 9.13 0.62 7.50
N PHE A 216 8.37 -0.40 7.90
CA PHE A 216 8.64 -1.79 7.53
C PHE A 216 7.48 -2.43 6.77
N ALA A 217 6.29 -2.57 7.36
CA ALA A 217 5.24 -3.41 6.79
C ALA A 217 4.80 -2.94 5.39
N VAL A 218 4.42 -1.67 5.27
CA VAL A 218 3.96 -1.09 4.00
C VAL A 218 5.07 -1.12 2.94
N PRO A 219 6.29 -0.56 3.17
CA PRO A 219 7.32 -0.58 2.15
C PRO A 219 7.78 -1.99 1.77
N PHE A 220 7.79 -2.94 2.72
CA PHE A 220 8.10 -4.34 2.45
C PHE A 220 7.04 -5.00 1.56
N ILE A 221 5.75 -4.79 1.85
CA ILE A 221 4.63 -5.29 1.03
C ILE A 221 4.69 -4.67 -0.37
N GLU A 222 4.93 -3.37 -0.50
CA GLU A 222 5.11 -2.71 -1.80
C GLU A 222 6.31 -3.28 -2.58
N THR A 223 7.40 -3.61 -1.89
CA THR A 223 8.57 -4.29 -2.49
C THR A 223 8.22 -5.69 -2.99
N LEU A 224 7.50 -6.48 -2.18
CA LEU A 224 7.03 -7.82 -2.55
C LEU A 224 6.14 -7.77 -3.78
N LYS A 225 5.14 -6.88 -3.78
CA LYS A 225 4.22 -6.70 -4.90
C LYS A 225 4.97 -6.32 -6.16
N THR A 226 5.89 -5.35 -6.08
CA THR A 226 6.70 -4.91 -7.21
C THR A 226 7.54 -6.04 -7.79
N GLN A 227 8.23 -6.80 -6.93
CA GLN A 227 9.04 -7.94 -7.35
C GLN A 227 8.21 -8.98 -8.10
N LEU A 228 7.05 -9.35 -7.54
CA LEU A 228 6.16 -10.35 -8.14
C LEU A 228 5.52 -9.85 -9.43
N TYR A 229 5.09 -8.59 -9.47
CA TYR A 229 4.52 -7.98 -10.67
C TYR A 229 5.53 -7.94 -11.83
N MET A 230 6.79 -7.61 -11.53
CA MET A 230 7.89 -7.63 -12.51
C MET A 230 8.16 -9.03 -13.11
N LEU A 231 7.71 -10.12 -12.49
CA LEU A 231 7.85 -11.47 -13.06
C LEU A 231 7.02 -11.64 -14.35
N LYS A 232 5.94 -10.86 -14.53
CA LYS A 232 5.12 -10.82 -15.76
C LYS A 232 5.98 -10.58 -17.00
N TYR A 233 7.02 -9.76 -16.88
CA TYR A 233 7.82 -9.28 -18.01
C TYR A 233 8.92 -10.25 -18.46
N GLY A 234 9.06 -11.43 -17.86
CA GLY A 234 10.05 -12.43 -18.28
C GLY A 234 11.52 -12.01 -18.10
N MET A 235 11.79 -10.74 -17.79
CA MET A 235 13.14 -10.18 -17.55
C MET A 235 13.84 -10.85 -16.36
N VAL A 236 13.09 -11.51 -15.46
CA VAL A 236 13.64 -12.32 -14.36
C VAL A 236 13.71 -13.83 -14.72
N LYS A 237 12.90 -14.32 -15.67
CA LYS A 237 12.90 -15.74 -16.07
C LYS A 237 14.21 -16.14 -16.75
N ALA A 238 14.83 -15.25 -17.53
CA ALA A 238 16.12 -15.52 -18.17
C ALA A 238 17.27 -15.71 -17.16
N HIS A 239 17.21 -15.06 -16.00
CA HIS A 239 18.21 -15.23 -14.94
C HIS A 239 17.90 -16.43 -14.03
N HIS A 240 16.62 -16.74 -13.83
CA HIS A 240 16.20 -17.91 -13.04
C HIS A 240 16.45 -19.24 -13.77
N SER A 241 16.27 -19.28 -15.09
CA SER A 241 16.68 -20.43 -15.90
C SER A 241 18.21 -20.55 -15.99
N PHE A 242 18.96 -19.44 -15.93
CA PHE A 242 20.42 -19.47 -15.87
C PHE A 242 20.93 -20.03 -14.54
N GLU A 243 20.46 -19.52 -13.38
CA GLU A 243 20.90 -20.02 -12.07
C GLU A 243 20.57 -21.50 -11.82
N LEU A 244 19.48 -22.03 -12.39
CA LEU A 244 19.13 -23.45 -12.31
C LEU A 244 19.97 -24.33 -13.24
N LYS A 245 20.49 -23.78 -14.35
CA LYS A 245 21.30 -24.51 -15.33
C LYS A 245 22.79 -24.62 -14.94
N TYR A 246 23.25 -23.81 -13.99
CA TYR A 246 24.63 -23.80 -13.48
C TYR A 246 24.75 -24.22 -12.01
N LYS A 247 23.68 -24.79 -11.43
CA LYS A 247 23.66 -25.39 -10.08
C LYS A 247 23.33 -26.89 -10.07
N LEU A 248 23.33 -27.53 -11.25
CA LEU A 248 23.41 -28.98 -11.45
C LEU A 248 24.71 -29.27 -12.20
#